data_AF-W1XNX9-F1
#
_entry.id   AF-W1XNX9-F1
#
_cell.length_a   1.000
_cell.length_b   1.000
_cell.length_c   1.000
_cell.angle_alpha   90.00
_cell.angle_beta   90.00
_cell.angle_gamma   90.00
#
_symmetry.space_group_name_H-M   'P 1'
#
loop_
_entity.id
_entity.type
_entity.pdbx_description
1 polymer ?
#
loop_
_entity_poly.entity_id
_entity_poly.type
_entity_poly.pdbx_seq_one_letter_code
_entity_poly.pdbx_strand_id
1 'polypeptide(L)'
;MIGINMAEKDDTAQVVVNNNDPTYKSEHTDTLVYNPEGALSYRLIAQHVEYYSDQAVSWFTQPVLTTFDKDKIPTWSVKADKAKLTNDRMLYLYGHVEVNAL
;
A
#
# COMPACT_ATOMS: atom_id res chain seq x y z
N MET A 1 -43.59 -14.75 24.41
CA MET A 1 -43.66 -13.82 23.26
C MET A 1 -42.61 -12.75 23.54
N ILE A 2 -41.55 -12.66 22.73
CA ILE A 2 -40.51 -11.63 22.89
C ILE A 2 -40.80 -10.54 21.86
N GLY A 3 -41.12 -9.34 22.35
CA GLY A 3 -41.33 -8.17 21.50
C GLY A 3 -40.01 -7.42 21.32
N ILE A 4 -39.64 -7.12 20.08
CA ILE A 4 -38.54 -6.21 19.75
C ILE A 4 -39.15 -4.83 19.54
N ASN A 5 -38.70 -3.85 20.32
CA ASN A 5 -39.12 -2.46 20.17
C ASN A 5 -38.11 -1.74 19.25
N MET A 6 -38.53 -1.46 18.02
CA MET A 6 -37.77 -0.68 17.04
C MET A 6 -38.21 0.79 17.12
N ALA A 7 -37.98 1.42 18.27
CA ALA A 7 -37.91 2.87 18.31
C ALA A 7 -36.48 3.22 17.91
N GLU A 8 -36.25 3.47 16.62
CA GLU A 8 -35.04 4.13 16.15
C GLU A 8 -34.93 5.46 16.87
N LYS A 9 -34.10 5.49 17.90
CA LYS A 9 -33.54 6.74 18.38
C LYS A 9 -32.54 7.11 17.30
N ASP A 10 -32.87 8.15 16.55
CA ASP A 10 -32.02 8.74 15.52
C ASP A 10 -30.80 9.36 16.23
N ASP A 11 -29.92 8.49 16.71
CA ASP A 11 -28.66 8.85 17.33
C ASP A 11 -27.75 9.20 16.16
N THR A 12 -27.81 10.46 15.76
CA THR A 12 -26.83 11.10 14.86
C THR A 12 -25.49 11.23 15.59
N ALA A 13 -25.02 10.15 16.20
CA ALA A 13 -23.67 10.03 16.69
C ALA A 13 -22.77 10.22 15.47
N GLN A 14 -22.14 11.39 15.42
CA GLN A 14 -21.11 11.69 14.44
C GLN A 14 -20.10 10.55 14.50
N VAL A 15 -19.97 9.77 13.42
CA VAL A 15 -18.92 8.78 13.31
C VAL A 15 -17.60 9.54 13.36
N VAL A 16 -16.93 9.51 14.52
CA VAL A 16 -15.60 10.08 14.66
C VAL A 16 -14.68 9.19 13.83
N VAL A 17 -14.34 9.64 12.62
CA VAL A 17 -13.33 8.97 11.80
C VAL A 17 -11.99 9.17 12.49
N ASN A 18 -11.37 8.07 12.91
CA ASN A 18 -10.02 8.11 13.46
C ASN A 18 -9.02 8.11 12.30
N ASN A 19 -8.46 9.28 12.01
CA ASN A 19 -7.53 9.45 10.88
C ASN A 19 -6.16 8.79 11.11
N ASN A 20 -5.94 8.20 12.30
CA ASN A 20 -4.77 7.38 12.61
C ASN A 20 -4.96 5.91 12.25
N ASP A 21 -6.18 5.49 11.90
CA ASP A 21 -6.42 4.14 11.40
C ASP A 21 -6.36 4.16 9.86
N PRO A 22 -5.78 3.14 9.23
CA PRO A 22 -5.75 3.09 7.77
C PRO A 22 -7.14 2.80 7.21
N THR A 23 -7.47 3.48 6.11
CA THR A 23 -8.74 3.32 5.42
C THR A 23 -8.80 2.06 4.57
N TYR A 24 -7.64 1.54 4.14
CA TYR A 24 -7.54 0.25 3.48
C TYR A 24 -6.38 -0.57 4.03
N LYS A 25 -6.63 -1.88 4.18
CA LYS A 25 -5.62 -2.89 4.52
C LYS A 25 -5.65 -4.00 3.49
N SER A 26 -4.48 -4.50 3.12
CA SER A 26 -4.34 -5.62 2.19
C SER A 26 -3.18 -6.52 2.61
N GLU A 27 -3.32 -7.82 2.36
CA GLU A 27 -2.29 -8.83 2.60
C GLU A 27 -1.80 -9.38 1.25
N HIS A 28 -0.52 -9.73 1.16
CA HIS A 28 0.12 -10.35 0.00
C HIS A 28 -0.18 -9.62 -1.32
N THR A 29 0.24 -8.35 -1.40
CA THR A 29 0.02 -7.52 -2.59
C THR A 29 1.09 -7.74 -3.64
N ASP A 30 0.69 -7.81 -4.91
CA ASP A 30 1.57 -7.82 -6.08
C ASP A 30 1.13 -6.71 -7.04
N THR A 31 1.94 -5.66 -7.14
CA THR A 31 1.64 -4.46 -7.93
C THR A 31 2.59 -4.35 -9.11
N LEU A 32 2.03 -4.23 -10.32
CA LEU A 32 2.79 -3.95 -11.54
C LEU A 32 2.54 -2.51 -11.95
N VAL A 33 3.63 -1.76 -12.15
CA VAL A 33 3.57 -0.35 -12.56
C VAL A 33 4.14 -0.20 -13.96
N TYR A 34 3.36 0.46 -14.81
CA TYR A 34 3.68 0.72 -16.20
C TYR A 34 4.01 2.20 -16.40
N ASN A 35 4.88 2.49 -17.36
CA ASN A 35 5.13 3.85 -17.80
C ASN A 35 3.99 4.34 -18.74
N PRO A 36 3.95 5.64 -19.08
CA PRO A 36 2.93 6.19 -20.00
C PRO A 36 2.90 5.52 -21.38
N GLU A 37 4.01 4.92 -21.82
CA GLU A 37 4.12 4.18 -23.07
C GLU A 37 3.56 2.74 -22.98
N GLY A 38 3.13 2.30 -21.80
CA GLY A 38 2.59 0.96 -21.55
C GLY A 38 3.64 -0.12 -21.31
N ALA A 39 4.92 0.23 -21.17
CA ALA A 39 5.98 -0.69 -20.82
C ALA A 39 6.08 -0.89 -19.29
N LEU A 40 6.45 -2.11 -18.87
CA LEU A 40 6.61 -2.45 -17.46
C LEU A 40 7.80 -1.69 -16.88
N SER A 41 7.55 -0.88 -15.85
CA SER A 41 8.59 -0.11 -15.15
C SER A 41 9.12 -0.89 -13.94
N TYR A 42 8.23 -1.30 -13.04
CA TYR A 42 8.60 -2.06 -11.85
C TYR A 42 7.46 -2.93 -11.34
N ARG A 43 7.84 -3.95 -10.55
CA ARG A 43 6.95 -4.82 -9.77
C ARG A 43 7.25 -4.61 -8.30
N LEU A 44 6.22 -4.37 -7.49
CA LEU A 44 6.33 -4.23 -6.05
C LEU A 44 5.48 -5.31 -5.36
N ILE A 45 6.13 -6.21 -4.65
CA ILE A 45 5.50 -7.24 -3.83
C ILE A 45 5.65 -6.83 -2.36
N ALA A 46 4.61 -7.03 -1.55
CA ALA A 46 4.67 -6.80 -0.11
C ALA A 46 3.75 -7.77 0.64
N GLN A 47 4.10 -8.10 1.89
CA GLN A 47 3.27 -8.99 2.71
C GLN A 47 2.04 -8.31 3.26
N HIS A 48 2.16 -7.03 3.62
CA HIS A 48 1.06 -6.25 4.16
C HIS A 48 1.14 -4.81 3.65
N VAL A 49 -0.02 -4.22 3.36
CA VAL A 49 -0.14 -2.83 2.92
C VAL A 49 -1.24 -2.13 3.69
N GLU A 50 -0.92 -0.97 4.24
CA GLU A 50 -1.89 -0.05 4.85
C GLU A 50 -1.90 1.25 4.06
N TYR A 51 -3.09 1.73 3.68
CA TYR A 51 -3.26 3.04 3.05
C TYR A 51 -4.05 3.97 3.97
N TYR A 52 -3.56 5.20 4.08
CA TYR A 52 -4.14 6.26 4.89
C TYR A 52 -4.60 7.38 3.94
N SER A 53 -5.91 7.50 3.71
CA SER A 53 -6.49 8.44 2.73
C SER A 53 -6.13 9.90 3.00
N ASP A 54 -6.14 10.30 4.26
CA ASP A 54 -5.97 11.69 4.67
C ASP A 54 -4.56 12.22 4.38
N GLN A 55 -3.59 11.32 4.49
CA GLN A 55 -2.19 11.61 4.23
C GLN A 55 -1.80 11.26 2.78
N ALA A 56 -2.65 10.52 2.07
CA ALA A 56 -2.37 9.90 0.77
C ALA A 56 -1.03 9.13 0.78
N VAL A 57 -0.85 8.27 1.79
CA VAL A 57 0.35 7.44 1.96
C VAL A 57 0.01 5.96 2.07
N SER A 58 0.85 5.13 1.46
CA SER A 58 0.84 3.68 1.65
C SER A 58 2.07 3.24 2.42
N TRP A 59 1.88 2.38 3.41
CA TRP A 59 2.93 1.66 4.11
C TRP A 59 2.96 0.21 3.67
N PHE A 60 4.15 -0.30 3.36
CA PHE A 60 4.39 -1.68 2.94
C PHE A 60 5.26 -2.39 3.98
N THR A 61 4.91 -3.61 4.33
CA THR A 61 5.71 -4.50 5.19
C THR A 61 6.40 -5.55 4.33
N GLN A 62 7.71 -5.71 4.55
CA GLN A 62 8.61 -6.59 3.79
C GLN A 62 8.47 -6.41 2.26
N PRO A 63 8.64 -5.18 1.74
CA PRO A 63 8.58 -4.92 0.31
C PRO A 63 9.76 -5.55 -0.44
N VAL A 64 9.47 -6.05 -1.64
CA VAL A 64 10.45 -6.41 -2.67
C VAL A 64 10.08 -5.69 -3.96
N LEU A 65 10.94 -4.76 -4.38
CA LEU A 65 10.84 -4.00 -5.61
C LEU A 65 11.76 -4.61 -6.67
N THR A 66 11.22 -4.91 -7.84
CA THR A 66 12.00 -5.33 -9.01
C THR A 66 11.81 -4.33 -10.13
N THR A 67 12.91 -3.80 -10.68
CA THR A 67 12.88 -2.86 -11.82
C THR A 67 13.23 -3.56 -13.11
N PHE A 68 12.71 -3.05 -14.23
CA PHE A 68 12.88 -3.65 -15.55
C PHE A 68 13.46 -2.63 -16.53
N ASP A 69 14.27 -3.11 -17.48
CA ASP A 69 14.70 -2.29 -18.61
C ASP A 69 13.64 -2.24 -19.72
N LYS A 70 13.97 -1.57 -20.83
CA LYS A 70 13.12 -1.44 -22.02
C LYS A 70 12.73 -2.77 -22.66
N ASP A 71 13.54 -3.81 -22.46
CA ASP A 71 13.36 -5.16 -23.01
C ASP A 71 12.64 -6.08 -22.01
N LYS A 72 12.13 -5.49 -20.90
CA LYS A 72 11.40 -6.17 -19.81
C LYS A 72 12.28 -7.17 -19.06
N ILE A 73 13.59 -6.96 -19.05
CA ILE A 73 14.54 -7.79 -18.30
C ILE A 73 14.67 -7.19 -16.89
N PRO A 74 14.55 -8.00 -15.82
CA PRO A 74 14.83 -7.54 -14.46
C PRO A 74 16.26 -7.02 -14.33
N THR A 75 16.45 -5.83 -13.78
CA THR A 75 17.79 -5.19 -13.65
C THR A 75 18.21 -5.01 -12.20
N TRP A 76 17.27 -4.66 -11.32
CA TRP A 76 17.54 -4.46 -9.90
C TRP A 76 16.46 -5.10 -9.04
N SER A 77 16.89 -5.68 -7.92
CA SER A 77 16.05 -6.10 -6.80
C SER A 77 16.36 -5.27 -5.57
N VAL A 78 15.35 -4.64 -4.98
CA VAL A 78 15.48 -3.84 -3.76
C VAL A 78 14.53 -4.38 -2.70
N LYS A 79 15.05 -4.74 -1.53
CA LYS A 79 14.26 -5.22 -0.39
C LYS A 79 14.52 -4.37 0.86
N ALA A 80 13.53 -4.32 1.75
CA ALA A 80 13.61 -3.63 3.03
C ALA A 80 12.63 -4.26 4.03
N ASP A 81 12.68 -3.85 5.31
CA ASP A 81 11.69 -4.28 6.30
C ASP A 81 10.36 -3.54 6.12
N LYS A 82 10.43 -2.24 5.79
CA LYS A 82 9.26 -1.39 5.51
C LYS A 82 9.53 -0.43 4.37
N ALA A 83 8.47 -0.02 3.68
CA ALA A 83 8.50 1.11 2.77
C ALA A 83 7.31 2.05 2.94
N LYS A 84 7.51 3.32 2.63
CA LYS A 84 6.46 4.35 2.56
C LYS A 84 6.40 4.89 1.14
N LEU A 85 5.23 4.80 0.50
CA LEU A 85 4.95 5.47 -0.77
C LEU A 85 4.11 6.72 -0.49
N THR A 86 4.56 7.85 -1.01
CA THR A 86 3.86 9.13 -0.96
C THR A 86 3.14 9.42 -2.28
N ASN A 87 2.21 10.37 -2.27
CA ASN A 87 1.40 10.72 -3.44
C ASN A 87 2.20 11.29 -4.63
N ASP A 88 3.39 11.86 -4.38
CA ASP A 88 4.35 12.28 -5.40
C ASP A 88 5.17 11.10 -5.98
N ARG A 89 4.78 9.86 -5.66
CA ARG A 89 5.37 8.60 -6.12
C ARG A 89 6.80 8.35 -5.63
N MET A 90 7.19 8.99 -4.54
CA MET A 90 8.46 8.72 -3.88
C MET A 90 8.34 7.52 -2.92
N LEU A 91 9.21 6.52 -3.10
CA LEU A 91 9.28 5.33 -2.25
C LEU A 91 10.46 5.46 -1.28
N TYR A 92 10.16 5.54 0.01
CA TYR A 92 11.14 5.57 1.09
C TYR A 92 11.27 4.19 1.71
N LEU A 93 12.50 3.72 1.91
CA LEU A 93 12.81 2.38 2.41
C LEU A 93 13.41 2.46 3.82
N TYR A 94 13.00 1.56 4.71
CA TYR A 94 13.39 1.56 6.12
C TYR A 94 13.72 0.15 6.59
N GLY A 95 14.85 0.01 7.29
CA GLY A 95 15.31 -1.26 7.86
C GLY A 95 15.82 -2.24 6.79
N HIS A 96 16.98 -2.86 7.06
CA HIS A 96 17.64 -3.86 6.22
C HIS A 96 17.52 -3.61 4.71
N VAL A 97 17.79 -2.37 4.28
CA VAL A 97 17.70 -2.00 2.87
C VAL A 97 18.85 -2.67 2.12
N GLU A 98 18.51 -3.51 1.16
CA GLU A 98 19.49 -4.24 0.34
C GLU A 98 19.13 -4.08 -1.14
N VAL A 99 20.13 -3.75 -1.94
CA VAL A 99 20.02 -3.57 -3.39
C VAL A 99 20.93 -4.59 -4.06
N ASN A 100 20.35 -5.39 -4.95
CA ASN A 100 21.05 -6.39 -5.74
C ASN A 100 20.86 -6.10 -7.23
N ALA A 101 21.95 -6.17 -7.99
CA ALA A 101 21.87 -6.32 -9.44
C ALA A 101 21.47 -7.76 -9.79
N LEU A 102 20.67 -7.91 -10.85
CA LEU A 102 20.18 -9.21 -11.32
C LEU A 102 20.88 -9.66 -12.62
#